data_AF-G4YFD9-F1
#
_entry.id   AF-G4YFD9-F1
#
_cell.length_a   1.000
_cell.length_b   1.000
_cell.length_c   1.000
_cell.angle_alpha   90.00
_cell.angle_beta   90.00
_cell.angle_gamma   90.00
#
_symmetry.space_group_name_H-M   'P 1'
#
loop_
_entity.id
_entity.type
_entity.pdbx_description
1 polymer ?
#
loop_
_entity_poly.entity_id
_entity_poly.type
_entity_poly.pdbx_seq_one_letter_code
_entity_poly.pdbx_strand_id
1 'polypeptide(L)' 'MDWCGCEFICRLDTCPNAVTSIFGARNNCLNGKYCGNRLRTLDGLRLASGDVGYSVFTTEKIFEGAIVAEYA' A
#
# COMPACT_ATOMS: atom_id res chain seq x y z
N MET A 1 2.64 3.50 -20.93
CA MET A 1 2.98 2.31 -20.13
C MET A 1 3.58 2.83 -18.86
N ASP A 2 2.93 2.59 -17.73
CA ASP A 2 3.32 3.18 -16.43
C ASP A 2 4.39 2.33 -15.75
N TRP A 3 5.50 2.11 -16.44
CA TRP A 3 6.59 1.28 -15.96
C TRP A 3 7.48 2.08 -15.01
N CYS A 4 7.65 1.63 -13.77
CA CYS A 4 8.38 2.41 -12.76
C CYS A 4 9.91 2.36 -12.89
N GLY A 5 10.45 1.39 -13.64
CA GLY A 5 11.90 1.24 -13.86
C GLY A 5 12.72 0.88 -12.62
N CYS A 6 12.10 0.65 -11.46
CA CYS A 6 12.80 0.34 -10.21
C CYS A 6 13.31 -1.11 -10.18
N GLU A 7 14.60 -1.31 -9.95
CA GLU A 7 15.23 -2.63 -9.80
C GLU A 7 15.04 -3.23 -8.39
N PHE A 8 14.88 -2.38 -7.38
CA PHE A 8 14.73 -2.77 -5.97
C PHE A 8 13.36 -2.33 -5.42
N ILE A 9 13.32 -1.83 -4.18
CA ILE A 9 12.09 -1.43 -3.52
C ILE A 9 11.57 -0.13 -4.14
N CYS A 10 10.39 -0.19 -4.75
CA CYS A 10 9.61 0.98 -5.15
C CYS A 10 9.11 1.69 -3.88
N ARG A 11 9.87 2.69 -3.41
CA ARG A 11 9.54 3.54 -2.23
C ARG A 11 8.69 4.73 -2.65
N LEU A 12 8.00 5.33 -1.68
CA LEU A 12 7.03 6.40 -1.90
C LEU A 12 7.63 7.65 -2.59
N ASP A 13 8.89 7.95 -2.26
CA ASP A 13 9.61 9.17 -2.64
C ASP A 13 10.45 9.04 -3.93
N THR A 14 10.88 7.82 -4.25
CA THR A 14 11.84 7.56 -5.35
C THR A 14 11.23 6.83 -6.53
N CYS A 15 10.09 6.16 -6.35
CA CYS A 15 9.46 5.39 -7.41
C CYS A 15 8.51 6.28 -8.22
N PRO A 16 8.68 6.41 -9.56
CA PRO A 16 7.81 7.24 -10.39
C PRO A 16 6.32 6.90 -10.21
N ASN A 17 6.00 5.60 -10.20
CA ASN A 17 4.65 5.12 -9.98
C ASN A 17 4.09 5.51 -8.59
N ALA A 18 4.92 5.49 -7.54
CA ALA A 18 4.46 5.89 -6.21
C ALA A 18 4.19 7.41 -6.14
N VAL A 19 5.08 8.22 -6.73
CA VAL A 19 4.91 9.68 -6.82
C VAL A 19 3.66 10.05 -7.62
N THR A 20 3.34 9.28 -8.66
CA THR A 20 2.13 9.52 -9.48
C THR A 20 0.90 8.75 -9.01
N SER A 21 0.91 8.18 -7.80
CA SER A 21 -0.23 7.42 -7.23
C SER A 21 -0.73 6.25 -8.09
N ILE A 22 0.18 5.57 -8.80
CA ILE A 22 -0.09 4.36 -9.59
C ILE A 22 0.49 3.17 -8.83
N PHE A 23 -0.33 2.15 -8.52
CA PHE A 23 0.20 0.96 -7.84
C PHE A 23 1.11 0.13 -8.75
N GLY A 24 2.18 -0.38 -8.14
CA GLY A 24 3.05 -1.39 -8.72
C GLY A 24 2.35 -2.76 -8.77
N ALA A 25 2.33 -3.35 -9.95
CA ALA A 25 1.85 -4.68 -10.27
C ALA A 25 2.90 -5.44 -11.08
N ARG A 26 2.65 -6.73 -11.33
CA ARG A 26 3.62 -7.62 -12.03
C ARG A 26 3.99 -7.14 -13.43
N ASN A 27 3.10 -6.39 -14.07
CA ASN A 27 3.26 -5.88 -15.44
C ASN A 27 3.87 -4.47 -15.52
N ASN A 28 4.18 -3.82 -14.38
CA ASN A 28 4.70 -2.45 -14.38
C ASN A 28 5.79 -2.19 -13.30
N CYS A 29 6.12 -3.18 -12.48
CA CYS A 29 7.18 -3.15 -11.46
C CYS A 29 8.01 -4.46 -11.53
N LEU A 30 9.33 -4.35 -11.76
CA LEU A 30 10.23 -5.51 -11.92
C LEU A 30 10.27 -6.41 -10.68
N ASN A 31 10.12 -5.83 -9.50
CA ASN A 31 10.07 -6.57 -8.24
C ASN A 31 8.76 -7.35 -8.03
N GLY A 32 7.79 -7.18 -8.94
CA GLY A 32 6.55 -7.95 -8.98
C GLY A 32 5.83 -7.98 -7.64
N LYS A 33 5.70 -9.17 -7.05
CA LYS A 33 5.01 -9.35 -5.76
C LYS A 33 5.72 -8.68 -4.57
N TYR A 34 7.01 -8.35 -4.69
CA TYR A 34 7.78 -7.69 -3.64
C TYR A 34 7.84 -6.16 -3.82
N CYS A 35 7.08 -5.61 -4.77
CA CYS A 35 7.02 -4.18 -5.00
C CYS A 35 6.48 -3.44 -3.75
N GLY A 36 7.23 -2.46 -3.24
CA GLY A 36 6.86 -1.69 -2.05
C GLY A 36 5.57 -0.89 -2.23
N ASN A 37 5.32 -0.40 -3.45
CA ASN A 37 4.13 0.34 -3.84
C ASN A 37 3.03 -0.57 -4.44
N ARG A 38 2.89 -1.81 -3.99
CA ARG A 38 1.76 -2.67 -4.42
C ARG A 38 0.55 -2.44 -3.54
N LEU A 39 -0.64 -2.58 -4.11
CA LEU A 39 -1.87 -2.68 -3.32
C LEU A 39 -1.76 -3.88 -2.38
N ARG A 40 -2.05 -3.65 -1.10
CA ARG A 40 -2.05 -4.66 -0.06
C ARG A 40 -3.13 -4.33 0.96
N THR A 41 -3.75 -5.36 1.50
CA THR A 41 -4.54 -5.24 2.73
C THR A 41 -3.59 -5.60 3.87
N LEU A 42 -3.41 -4.69 4.82
CA LEU A 42 -2.74 -5.01 6.08
C LEU A 42 -3.62 -6.00 6.86
N ASP A 43 -2.99 -7.07 7.33
CA ASP A 43 -3.61 -7.94 8.32
C ASP A 43 -3.83 -7.15 9.62
N GLY A 44 -4.82 -7.57 10.42
CA GLY A 44 -5.08 -6.95 11.72
C GLY A 44 -5.99 -5.71 11.69
N LEU A 45 -6.63 -5.38 10.57
CA LEU A 45 -7.78 -4.46 10.59
C LEU A 45 -8.98 -5.13 11.27
N ARG A 46 -9.53 -4.47 12.29
CA ARG A 46 -10.64 -4.96 13.11
C ARG A 46 -11.74 -3.92 13.19
N LEU A 47 -12.99 -4.39 13.13
CA LEU A 47 -14.17 -3.58 13.42
C LEU A 47 -14.47 -3.65 14.92
N ALA A 48 -14.72 -2.52 15.56
CA ALA A 48 -15.24 -2.45 16.91
C ALA A 48 -16.28 -1.34 17.04
N SER A 49 -17.12 -1.43 18.07
CA SER A 49 -17.98 -0.32 18.49
C SER A 49 -17.11 0.85 18.97
N GLY A 50 -17.35 2.03 18.44
CA GLY A 50 -16.78 3.28 18.92
C GLY A 50 -17.79 4.07 19.74
N ASP A 51 -17.41 5.29 20.15
CA ASP A 51 -18.31 6.23 20.83
C ASP A 51 -19.55 6.58 19.98
N VAL A 52 -19.41 6.50 18.66
CA VAL A 52 -20.53 6.60 17.70
C VAL A 52 -20.40 5.49 16.67
N GLY A 53 -21.33 4.52 16.71
CA GLY A 53 -21.42 3.44 15.71
C GLY A 53 -20.21 2.49 15.73
N TYR A 54 -19.74 2.12 14.54
CA TYR A 54 -18.59 1.23 14.37
C TYR A 54 -17.40 1.99 13.81
N SER A 55 -16.21 1.59 14.25
CA SER A 55 -14.92 2.12 13.80
C SER A 55 -13.98 0.99 13.42
N VAL A 56 -13.02 1.29 12.54
CA VAL A 56 -11.96 0.35 12.14
C VAL A 56 -10.67 0.77 12.84
N PHE A 57 -9.99 -0.19 13.47
CA PHE A 57 -8.69 0.01 14.08
C PHE A 57 -7.72 -1.10 13.67
N THR A 58 -6.43 -0.81 13.78
CA THR A 58 -5.35 -1.77 13.49
C THR A 58 -4.85 -2.39 14.79
N THR A 59 -4.60 -3.71 14.78
CA THR A 59 -3.86 -4.40 15.86
C THR A 59 -2.35 -4.41 15.60
N GLU A 60 -1.91 -3.99 14.42
CA GLU A 60 -0.51 -3.95 14.03
C GLU A 60 0.04 -2.52 13.97
N LYS A 61 1.35 -2.39 14.15
CA LYS A 61 2.05 -1.10 14.02
C LYS A 61 2.08 -0.69 12.55
N ILE A 62 1.50 0.47 12.24
CA ILE A 62 1.58 1.08 10.91
C ILE A 62 2.78 2.01 10.88
N PHE A 63 3.66 1.82 9.89
CA PHE A 63 4.76 2.72 9.61
C PHE A 63 4.31 3.83 8.66
N GLU A 64 4.95 4.99 8.76
CA GLU A 64 4.68 6.13 7.88
C GLU A 64 4.81 5.73 6.40
N GLY A 65 3.86 6.18 5.57
CA GLY A 65 3.81 5.88 4.14
C GLY A 65 3.33 4.47 3.77
N ALA A 66 2.88 3.65 4.74
CA ALA A 66 2.34 2.33 4.44
C ALA A 66 0.94 2.39 3.81
N ILE A 67 0.71 1.54 2.80
CA ILE A 67 -0.62 1.28 2.24
C ILE A 67 -1.38 0.35 3.19
N VAL A 68 -2.56 0.79 3.65
CA VAL A 68 -3.34 0.09 4.68
C VAL A 68 -4.38 -0.87 4.09
N ALA A 69 -5.30 -0.34 3.29
CA ALA A 69 -6.33 -1.11 2.60
C ALA A 69 -6.89 -0.31 1.43
N GLU A 70 -7.62 -0.99 0.55
CA GLU A 70 -8.46 -0.37 -0.47
C GLU A 70 -9.80 0.04 0.15
N TYR A 71 -10.28 1.24 -0.19
CA TYR A 71 -11.65 1.65 0.10
C TYR A 71 -12.51 1.30 -1.13
N ALA A 72 -13.40 0.32 -0.97
CA ALA A 72 -14.24 -0.21 -2.05
C ALA A 72 -15.67 0.35 -2.01
#